data_AF-A0A2C0ZTD1-F1
#
_entry.id   AF-A0A2C0ZTD1-F1
#
_cell.length_a   1.000
_cell.length_b   1.000
_cell.length_c   1.000
_cell.angle_alpha   90.00
_cell.angle_beta   90.00
_cell.angle_gamma   90.00
#
_symmetry.space_group_name_H-M   'P 1'
#
loop_
_entity.id
_entity.type
_entity.pdbx_description
1 polymer ?
#
loop_
_entity_poly.entity_id
_entity_poly.type
_entity_poly.pdbx_seq_one_letter_code
_entity_poly.pdbx_strand_id
1 'polypeptide(L)'
;MSEQNYSDPLKMWKQMYDVNEKYFGKMMNEYVQKEEFSEWMGSVIDFNLFCKKMLNDQSKTFLEASNIASKEDIANVASLVINLESKVDTLEDQLYLDSQPDLDVAALKKELDIVALKRDLTKVKAETKSIHQQVSELKSSMANIEQLLQKLTTTTTKQ
;
A
#
# COMPACT_ATOMS: atom_id res chain seq x y z
N MET A 1 -32.11 71.72 -54.24
CA MET A 1 -30.65 71.75 -53.98
C MET A 1 -30.31 70.51 -53.18
N SER A 2 -29.42 69.69 -53.73
CA SER A 2 -28.98 68.40 -53.21
C SER A 2 -28.18 68.60 -51.92
N GLU A 3 -28.81 68.43 -50.77
CA GLU A 3 -28.07 68.36 -49.51
C GLU A 3 -27.40 66.99 -49.41
N GLN A 4 -26.09 67.04 -49.61
CA GLN A 4 -25.10 66.00 -49.36
C GLN A 4 -25.34 65.30 -48.02
N ASN A 5 -26.06 64.18 -48.04
CA ASN A 5 -26.04 63.17 -46.96
C ASN A 5 -24.79 62.26 -47.03
N TYR A 6 -23.81 62.58 -47.89
CA TYR A 6 -22.57 61.83 -48.09
C TYR A 6 -21.34 62.44 -47.39
N SER A 7 -21.49 63.56 -46.66
CA SER A 7 -20.34 64.33 -46.19
C SER A 7 -19.89 64.05 -44.76
N ASP A 8 -20.52 63.11 -44.05
CA ASP A 8 -20.13 62.78 -42.66
C ASP A 8 -20.01 61.25 -42.45
N PRO A 9 -18.80 60.70 -42.60
CA PRO A 9 -18.52 59.27 -42.40
C PRO A 9 -18.92 58.74 -41.02
N LEU A 10 -18.91 59.59 -39.98
CA LEU A 10 -19.31 59.19 -38.63
C LEU A 10 -20.82 59.03 -38.52
N LYS A 11 -21.61 59.87 -39.21
CA LYS A 11 -23.06 59.68 -39.30
C LYS A 11 -23.44 58.44 -40.08
N MET A 12 -22.72 58.14 -41.16
CA MET A 12 -22.97 56.93 -41.95
C MET A 12 -22.61 55.67 -41.15
N TRP A 13 -21.49 55.68 -40.42
CA TRP A 13 -21.11 54.62 -39.48
C TRP A 13 -22.14 54.45 -38.37
N LYS A 14 -22.62 55.55 -37.79
CA LYS A 14 -23.66 55.53 -36.77
C LYS A 14 -24.96 54.96 -37.30
N GLN A 15 -25.40 55.36 -38.49
CA GLN A 15 -26.59 54.79 -39.12
C GLN A 15 -26.42 53.29 -39.41
N MET A 16 -25.24 52.86 -39.88
CA MET A 16 -24.94 51.44 -40.07
C MET A 16 -24.97 50.66 -38.74
N TYR A 17 -24.41 51.24 -37.67
CA TYR A 17 -24.46 50.66 -36.33
C TYR A 17 -25.90 50.59 -35.81
N ASP A 18 -26.67 51.68 -35.89
CA ASP A 18 -28.06 51.75 -35.41
C ASP A 18 -28.98 50.78 -36.18
N VAL A 19 -28.74 50.60 -37.50
CA VAL A 19 -29.45 49.62 -38.33
C VAL A 19 -29.05 48.20 -37.94
N ASN A 20 -27.75 47.94 -37.75
CA ASN A 20 -27.27 46.64 -37.28
C ASN A 20 -27.80 46.31 -35.88
N GLU A 21 -27.81 47.26 -34.96
CA GLU A 21 -28.32 47.07 -33.60
C GLU A 21 -29.82 46.78 -33.62
N LYS A 22 -30.61 47.50 -34.42
CA LYS A 22 -32.04 47.22 -34.55
C LYS A 22 -32.32 45.88 -35.22
N TYR A 23 -31.56 45.55 -36.27
CA TYR A 23 -31.72 44.30 -37.01
C TYR A 23 -31.28 43.09 -36.16
N PHE A 24 -30.08 43.13 -35.59
CA PHE A 24 -29.60 42.11 -34.65
C PHE A 24 -30.45 42.06 -33.39
N GLY A 25 -30.88 43.20 -32.84
CA GLY A 25 -31.71 43.23 -31.63
C GLY A 25 -33.07 42.57 -31.84
N LYS A 26 -33.76 42.85 -32.96
CA LYS A 26 -35.03 42.20 -33.31
C LYS A 26 -34.83 40.74 -33.72
N MET A 27 -33.85 40.48 -34.58
CA MET A 27 -33.55 39.13 -35.07
C MET A 27 -33.14 38.23 -33.90
N MET A 28 -32.28 38.66 -32.99
CA MET A 28 -31.88 37.88 -31.80
C MET A 28 -33.09 37.62 -30.89
N ASN A 29 -33.95 38.61 -30.65
CA ASN A 29 -35.10 38.40 -29.79
C ASN A 29 -36.10 37.36 -30.35
N GLU A 30 -36.30 37.33 -31.67
CA GLU A 30 -37.21 36.38 -32.33
C GLU A 30 -36.56 35.03 -32.69
N TYR A 31 -35.27 34.99 -33.02
CA TYR A 31 -34.57 33.74 -33.38
C TYR A 31 -34.03 32.99 -32.16
N VAL A 32 -33.54 33.66 -31.12
CA VAL A 32 -33.01 32.97 -29.93
C VAL A 32 -34.10 32.19 -29.19
N GLN A 33 -35.36 32.62 -29.33
CA GLN A 33 -36.51 31.95 -28.72
C GLN A 33 -37.03 30.76 -29.53
N LYS A 34 -36.50 30.55 -30.74
CA LYS A 34 -36.90 29.47 -31.64
C LYS A 34 -36.08 28.20 -31.39
N GLU A 35 -36.73 27.05 -31.51
CA GLU A 35 -36.10 25.75 -31.31
C GLU A 35 -34.98 25.50 -32.33
N GLU A 36 -35.14 25.98 -33.57
CA GLU A 36 -34.17 25.86 -34.65
C GLU A 36 -32.83 26.57 -34.35
N PHE A 37 -32.85 27.63 -33.53
CA PHE A 37 -31.61 28.28 -33.08
C PHE A 37 -30.87 27.41 -32.06
N SER A 38 -31.60 26.75 -31.16
CA SER A 38 -31.00 25.82 -30.19
C SER A 38 -30.43 24.59 -30.89
N GLU A 39 -31.14 24.05 -31.89
CA GLU A 39 -30.63 22.95 -32.74
C GLU A 39 -29.37 23.37 -33.50
N TRP A 40 -29.36 24.57 -34.10
CA TRP A 40 -28.19 25.09 -34.79
C TRP A 40 -27.01 25.29 -33.84
N MET A 41 -27.23 25.85 -32.66
CA MET A 41 -26.19 25.97 -31.62
C MET A 41 -25.67 24.61 -31.18
N GLY A 42 -26.54 23.60 -31.05
CA GLY A 42 -26.16 22.21 -30.81
C GLY A 42 -25.23 21.69 -31.91
N SER A 43 -25.60 21.89 -33.18
CA SER A 43 -24.78 21.50 -34.33
C SER A 43 -23.41 22.19 -34.38
N VAL A 44 -23.34 23.48 -34.00
CA VAL A 44 -22.06 24.23 -33.90
C VAL A 44 -21.19 23.65 -32.78
N ILE A 45 -21.77 23.30 -31.64
CA ILE A 45 -21.06 22.65 -30.54
C ILE A 45 -20.57 21.26 -30.97
N ASP A 46 -21.42 20.46 -31.62
CA ASP A 46 -21.06 19.14 -32.13
C ASP A 46 -19.93 19.22 -33.16
N PHE A 47 -19.97 20.21 -34.05
CA PHE A 47 -18.89 20.45 -35.00
C PHE A 47 -17.58 20.84 -34.29
N ASN A 48 -17.63 21.68 -33.25
CA ASN A 48 -16.45 22.00 -32.45
C ASN A 48 -15.85 20.76 -31.80
N LEU A 49 -16.69 19.91 -31.20
CA LEU A 49 -16.29 18.65 -30.58
C LEU A 49 -15.70 17.68 -31.61
N PHE A 50 -16.32 17.57 -32.78
CA PHE A 50 -15.83 16.76 -33.89
C PHE A 50 -14.44 17.23 -34.35
N CYS A 51 -14.24 18.53 -34.60
CA CYS A 51 -12.93 19.06 -34.98
C CYS A 51 -11.86 18.81 -33.91
N LYS A 52 -12.20 19.02 -32.63
CA LYS A 52 -11.28 18.73 -31.52
C LYS A 52 -10.91 17.25 -31.45
N LYS A 53 -11.90 16.36 -31.61
CA LYS A 53 -11.67 14.92 -31.63
C LYS A 53 -10.76 14.51 -32.78
N MET A 54 -11.06 14.99 -33.99
CA MET A 54 -10.25 14.69 -35.18
C MET A 54 -8.80 15.17 -35.02
N LEU A 55 -8.57 16.38 -34.48
CA LEU A 55 -7.24 16.88 -34.19
C LEU A 55 -6.52 16.03 -33.14
N ASN A 56 -7.22 15.62 -32.09
CA ASN A 56 -6.66 14.78 -31.03
C ASN A 56 -6.28 13.38 -31.56
N ASP A 57 -7.16 12.76 -32.35
CA ASP A 57 -6.94 11.44 -32.94
C ASP A 57 -5.75 11.49 -33.92
N GLN A 58 -5.67 12.54 -34.75
CA GLN A 58 -4.52 12.74 -35.65
C GLN A 58 -3.21 12.94 -34.87
N SER A 59 -3.25 13.72 -33.78
CA SER A 59 -2.09 13.90 -32.92
C SER A 59 -1.66 12.58 -32.28
N LYS A 60 -2.61 11.73 -31.86
CA LYS A 60 -2.32 10.41 -31.29
C LYS A 60 -1.64 9.51 -32.31
N THR A 61 -2.21 9.37 -33.51
CA THR A 61 -1.61 8.56 -34.58
C THR A 61 -0.22 9.07 -34.98
N PHE A 62 0.01 10.39 -35.01
CA PHE A 62 1.32 10.96 -35.29
C PHE A 62 2.36 10.60 -34.21
N LEU A 63 1.97 10.70 -32.94
CA LEU A 63 2.83 10.35 -31.81
C LEU A 63 3.15 8.85 -31.79
N GLU A 64 2.16 8.00 -32.02
CA GLU A 64 2.34 6.54 -32.17
C GLU A 64 3.30 6.21 -33.32
N ALA A 65 3.13 6.82 -34.50
CA ALA A 65 4.01 6.62 -35.65
C ALA A 65 5.45 7.11 -35.40
N SER A 66 5.62 8.15 -34.56
CA SER A 66 6.91 8.68 -34.17
C SER A 66 7.51 7.98 -32.95
N ASN A 67 6.85 6.95 -32.41
CA ASN A 67 7.20 6.26 -31.17
C ASN A 67 7.39 7.20 -29.96
N ILE A 68 6.59 8.27 -29.92
CA ILE A 68 6.54 9.23 -28.81
C ILE A 68 5.27 8.91 -28.00
N ALA A 69 5.42 8.72 -26.69
CA ALA A 69 4.28 8.44 -25.83
C ALA A 69 3.30 9.62 -25.80
N SER A 70 2.00 9.32 -25.90
CA SER A 70 0.96 10.33 -25.73
C SER A 70 0.78 10.70 -24.25
N LYS A 71 0.12 11.84 -23.97
CA LYS A 71 -0.23 12.24 -22.60
C LYS A 71 -1.06 11.18 -21.88
N GLU A 72 -1.93 10.49 -22.61
CA GLU A 72 -2.77 9.40 -22.09
C GLU A 72 -1.92 8.20 -21.67
N ASP A 73 -0.94 7.80 -22.49
CA ASP A 73 -0.04 6.69 -22.18
C ASP A 73 0.79 6.98 -20.93
N ILE A 74 1.30 8.21 -20.79
CA ILE A 74 2.04 8.66 -19.60
C ILE A 74 1.14 8.59 -18.35
N ALA A 75 -0.12 9.04 -18.45
CA ALA A 75 -1.06 9.00 -17.33
C ALA A 75 -1.41 7.55 -16.92
N ASN A 76 -1.55 6.64 -17.89
CA ASN A 76 -1.79 5.22 -17.64
C ASN A 76 -0.61 4.57 -16.95
N VAL A 77 0.62 4.82 -17.43
CA VAL A 77 1.85 4.32 -16.78
C VAL A 77 1.99 4.88 -15.38
N ALA A 78 1.76 6.18 -15.17
CA ALA A 78 1.80 6.79 -13.84
C ALA A 78 0.79 6.14 -12.88
N SER A 79 -0.42 5.86 -13.35
CA SER A 79 -1.46 5.17 -12.55
C SER A 79 -1.03 3.74 -12.18
N LEU A 80 -0.41 3.01 -13.11
CA LEU A 80 0.12 1.67 -12.85
C LEU A 80 1.27 1.71 -11.83
N VAL A 81 2.17 2.68 -11.93
CA VAL A 81 3.28 2.86 -10.97
C VAL A 81 2.74 3.14 -9.57
N ILE A 82 1.80 4.07 -9.42
CA ILE A 82 1.17 4.37 -8.12
C ILE A 82 0.49 3.11 -7.53
N ASN A 83 -0.18 2.32 -8.36
CA ASN A 83 -0.81 1.08 -7.90
C ASN A 83 0.21 0.03 -7.45
N LEU A 84 1.34 -0.07 -8.17
CA LEU A 84 2.43 -0.95 -7.79
C LEU A 84 3.09 -0.50 -6.49
N GLU A 85 3.37 0.79 -6.31
CA GLU A 85 3.90 1.35 -5.07
C GLU A 85 3.00 0.96 -3.88
N SER A 86 1.70 1.20 -3.99
CA SER A 86 0.74 0.83 -2.93
C SER A 86 0.72 -0.68 -2.64
N LYS A 87 0.86 -1.53 -3.66
CA LYS A 87 0.93 -2.99 -3.49
C LYS A 87 2.25 -3.41 -2.86
N VAL A 88 3.36 -2.77 -3.20
CA VAL A 88 4.67 -3.01 -2.61
C VAL A 88 4.65 -2.61 -1.14
N ASP A 89 4.12 -1.43 -0.80
CA ASP A 89 3.95 -0.99 0.59
C ASP A 89 3.15 -2.01 1.40
N THR A 90 2.03 -2.51 0.84
CA THR A 90 1.21 -3.55 1.49
C THR A 90 1.99 -4.85 1.71
N LEU A 91 2.81 -5.26 0.73
CA LEU A 91 3.65 -6.45 0.85
C LEU A 91 4.77 -6.24 1.86
N GLU A 92 5.37 -5.05 1.91
CA GLU A 92 6.36 -4.70 2.92
C GLU A 92 5.74 -4.77 4.32
N ASP A 93 4.57 -4.16 4.53
CA ASP A 93 3.84 -4.24 5.79
C ASP A 93 3.52 -5.70 6.19
N GLN A 94 3.04 -6.51 5.24
CA GLN A 94 2.78 -7.94 5.48
C GLN A 94 4.06 -8.69 5.81
N LEU A 95 5.15 -8.44 5.09
CA LEU A 95 6.44 -9.06 5.35
C LEU A 95 6.98 -8.62 6.71
N TYR A 96 6.83 -7.35 7.10
CA TYR A 96 7.21 -6.88 8.43
C TYR A 96 6.39 -7.55 9.53
N LEU A 97 5.09 -7.76 9.31
CA LEU A 97 4.22 -8.48 10.25
C LEU A 97 4.59 -9.97 10.34
N ASP A 98 4.84 -10.64 9.21
CA ASP A 98 5.25 -12.06 9.16
C ASP A 98 6.70 -12.28 9.63
N SER A 99 7.58 -11.27 9.44
CA SER A 99 8.98 -11.32 9.86
C SER A 99 9.19 -10.83 11.28
N GLN A 100 8.19 -10.19 11.90
CA GLN A 100 8.19 -10.14 13.35
C GLN A 100 8.02 -11.59 13.82
N PRO A 101 8.96 -12.11 14.63
CA PRO A 101 8.70 -13.34 15.34
C PRO A 101 7.61 -12.98 16.35
N ASP A 102 6.35 -13.13 15.93
CA ASP A 102 5.33 -13.52 16.87
C ASP A 102 5.95 -14.73 17.56
N LEU A 103 6.39 -14.51 18.80
CA LEU A 103 6.82 -15.53 19.72
C LEU A 103 5.59 -16.42 19.90
N ASP A 104 5.37 -17.31 18.94
CA ASP A 104 4.25 -18.21 18.95
C ASP A 104 4.55 -19.18 20.07
N VAL A 105 4.01 -18.85 21.24
CA VAL A 105 4.10 -19.64 22.45
C VAL A 105 3.59 -21.05 22.18
N ALA A 106 2.72 -21.25 21.17
CA ALA A 106 2.28 -22.56 20.74
C ALA A 106 3.34 -23.31 19.92
N ALA A 107 4.06 -22.65 19.01
CA ALA A 107 5.20 -23.24 18.29
C ALA A 107 6.37 -23.57 19.24
N LEU A 108 6.70 -22.66 20.16
CA LEU A 108 7.70 -22.91 21.21
C LEU A 108 7.26 -24.04 22.15
N LYS A 109 5.97 -24.18 22.47
CA LYS A 109 5.45 -25.34 23.22
C LYS A 109 5.45 -26.64 22.42
N LYS A 110 5.50 -26.57 21.09
CA LYS A 110 5.52 -27.74 20.20
C LYS A 110 6.95 -28.23 19.96
N GLU A 111 7.92 -27.32 19.85
CA GLU A 111 9.35 -27.66 19.81
C GLU A 111 9.89 -28.06 21.18
N LEU A 112 9.42 -27.41 22.24
CA LEU A 112 9.73 -27.82 23.61
C LEU A 112 8.79 -28.97 23.98
N ASP A 113 9.23 -30.22 23.79
CA ASP A 113 8.50 -31.40 24.25
C ASP A 113 8.52 -31.47 25.80
N ILE A 114 7.70 -30.63 26.42
CA ILE A 114 7.57 -30.45 27.88
C ILE A 114 7.26 -31.81 28.54
N VAL A 115 6.62 -32.73 27.83
CA VAL A 115 6.34 -34.08 28.31
C VAL A 115 7.63 -34.91 28.39
N ALA A 116 8.48 -34.86 27.37
CA ALA A 116 9.80 -35.49 27.39
C ALA A 116 10.70 -34.91 28.49
N LEU A 117 10.78 -33.57 28.59
CA LEU A 117 11.55 -32.89 29.65
C LEU A 117 11.06 -33.26 31.06
N LYS A 118 9.74 -33.33 31.26
CA LYS A 118 9.16 -33.74 32.54
C LYS A 118 9.50 -35.19 32.87
N ARG A 119 9.48 -36.09 31.87
CA ARG A 119 9.86 -37.49 32.04
C ARG A 119 11.33 -37.62 32.42
N ASP A 120 12.21 -36.92 31.73
CA ASP A 120 13.65 -36.98 31.98
C ASP A 120 13.99 -36.35 33.34
N LEU A 121 13.32 -35.26 33.73
CA LEU A 121 13.42 -34.70 35.07
C LEU A 121 13.01 -35.69 36.16
N THR A 122 11.94 -36.47 35.94
CA THR A 122 11.54 -37.52 36.90
C THR A 122 12.54 -38.66 37.01
N LYS A 123 13.18 -39.04 35.90
CA LYS A 123 14.26 -40.05 35.90
C LYS A 123 15.49 -39.55 36.65
N VAL A 124 15.96 -38.34 36.33
CA VAL A 124 17.09 -37.70 37.02
C VAL A 124 16.82 -37.57 38.52
N LYS A 125 15.59 -37.23 38.91
CA LYS A 125 15.17 -37.20 40.32
C LYS A 125 15.26 -38.57 41.00
N ALA A 126 14.84 -39.64 40.31
CA ALA A 126 14.92 -41.00 40.83
C ALA A 126 16.37 -41.47 40.96
N GLU A 127 17.21 -41.22 39.95
CA GLU A 127 18.64 -41.52 39.98
C GLU A 127 19.37 -40.76 41.09
N THR A 128 19.07 -39.47 41.25
CA THR A 128 19.62 -38.65 42.35
C THR A 128 19.26 -39.23 43.71
N LYS A 129 18.02 -39.71 43.90
CA LYS A 129 17.60 -40.34 45.14
C LYS A 129 18.33 -41.66 45.40
N SER A 130 18.53 -42.47 44.36
CA SER A 130 19.29 -43.72 44.43
C SER A 130 20.76 -43.47 44.81
N ILE A 131 21.41 -42.52 44.14
CA ILE A 131 22.78 -42.11 44.45
C ILE A 131 22.88 -41.61 45.89
N HIS A 132 21.92 -40.80 46.33
CA HIS A 132 21.89 -40.32 47.72
C HIS A 132 21.83 -41.46 48.74
N GLN A 133 21.03 -42.51 48.46
CA GLN A 133 20.96 -43.69 49.31
C GLN A 133 22.29 -44.46 49.33
N GLN A 134 22.87 -44.72 48.15
CA GLN A 134 24.17 -45.41 48.04
C GLN A 134 25.28 -44.67 48.80
N VAL A 135 25.32 -43.34 48.69
CA VAL A 135 26.29 -42.49 49.41
C VAL A 135 26.07 -42.58 50.93
N SER A 136 24.81 -42.64 51.38
CA SER A 136 24.49 -42.80 52.80
C SER A 136 24.94 -44.17 53.34
N GLU A 137 24.70 -45.25 52.59
CA GLU A 137 25.15 -46.59 52.94
C GLU A 137 26.67 -46.69 52.99
N LEU A 138 27.35 -46.08 52.00
CA LEU A 138 28.81 -46.02 51.95
C LEU A 138 29.40 -45.23 53.13
N LYS A 139 28.76 -44.11 53.51
CA LYS A 139 29.14 -43.36 54.70
C LYS A 139 29.03 -44.20 55.98
N SER A 140 27.97 -44.99 56.10
CA SER A 140 27.78 -45.88 57.25
C SER A 140 28.83 -47.00 57.30
N SER A 141 29.20 -47.57 56.14
CA SER A 141 30.22 -48.62 56.10
C SER A 141 31.61 -48.07 56.44
N MET A 142 31.95 -46.85 55.96
CA MET A 142 33.20 -46.16 56.35
C MET A 142 33.26 -45.91 57.85
N ALA A 143 32.17 -45.43 58.47
CA ALA A 143 32.12 -45.22 59.91
C ALA A 143 32.32 -46.52 60.70
N ASN A 144 31.74 -47.64 60.24
CA ASN A 144 31.96 -48.95 60.86
C ASN A 144 33.42 -49.42 60.74
N ILE A 145 34.05 -49.21 59.58
CA ILE A 145 35.47 -49.53 59.37
C ILE A 145 36.36 -48.68 60.28
N GLU A 146 36.11 -47.37 60.38
CA GLU A 146 36.84 -46.48 61.29
C GLU A 146 36.74 -46.94 62.75
N GLN A 147 35.55 -47.33 63.21
CA GLN A 147 35.36 -47.87 64.56
C GLN A 147 36.12 -49.19 64.77
N LEU A 148 36.15 -50.08 63.79
CA LEU A 148 36.91 -51.33 63.86
C LEU A 148 38.42 -51.07 63.92
N LEU A 149 38.92 -50.14 63.11
CA LEU A 149 40.32 -49.72 63.15
C LEU A 149 40.69 -49.13 64.51
N GLN A 150 39.88 -48.21 65.06
CA GLN A 150 40.10 -47.66 66.40
C GLN A 150 40.14 -48.74 67.48
N LYS A 151 39.21 -49.70 67.44
CA LYS A 151 39.21 -50.84 68.38
C LYS A 151 40.53 -51.59 68.30
N LEU A 152 40.96 -52.00 67.09
CA LEU A 152 42.22 -52.73 66.90
C LEU A 152 43.44 -51.94 67.41
N THR A 153 43.54 -50.64 67.14
CA THR A 153 44.67 -49.81 67.63
C THR A 153 44.68 -49.68 69.16
N THR A 154 43.51 -49.63 69.81
CA THR A 154 43.43 -49.58 71.29
C THR A 154 43.75 -50.92 71.96
N THR A 155 43.54 -52.05 71.29
CA THR A 155 43.91 -53.38 71.82
C THR A 155 45.41 -53.64 71.72
N THR A 156 46.08 -53.20 70.64
CA THR A 156 47.52 -53.40 70.45
C THR A 156 48.39 -52.50 71.34
N THR A 157 47.84 -51.40 71.87
CA THR A 157 48.57 -50.48 72.77
C THR A 157 48.43 -50.88 74.26
N LYS A 158 47.61 -51.90 74.58
CA LYS A 158 47.37 -52.39 75.95
C LYS A 158 48.07 -53.72 76.29
N GLN A 159 49.02 -54.16 75.46
CA GLN A 159 49.93 -55.27 75.79
C GLN A 159 51.32 -54.76 76.12
#